data_AF-A0A4Q4X3I9-F1
#
_entry.id   AF-A0A4Q4X3I9-F1
#
_cell.length_a   1.000
_cell.length_b   1.000
_cell.length_c   1.000
_cell.angle_alpha   90.00
_cell.angle_beta   90.00
_cell.angle_gamma   90.00
#
_symmetry.space_group_name_H-M   'P 1'
#
loop_
_entity.id
_entity.type
_entity.pdbx_description
1 polymer ?
#
loop_
_entity_poly.entity_id
_entity_poly.type
_entity_poly.pdbx_seq_one_letter_code
_entity_poly.pdbx_strand_id
1 'polypeptide(L)'
;MYFGLLSAIVRKDIDRDTITRSDNRGRQTIDSIKVKALLKERQMRLFRLPPPFRADELSWANYILKGIWDIMNGPMLDYLLASGCHDQSDLWSEPFMAQLYAGAEQVLVFDPEIQHLPYDAVAGDKGALELCIKCCPWMSRSWPLQEGALGQNLYIRLKDRSILLNSTICYHVGIPSFRMLERYDQFPTIPEEAPIPDPATRLSKIWDSLANRSSTMTEDLPAILATMLDRSAEEILGLPGDRRMKALLKMEKTLPLAMFYQPNSLVAGRWNPNVPGSDPGQTSAHPHFGVLRVTEDGLILDTKSLDTSAIIVHGEPRSDHFTLEVKEPHEEGMRYSISQDLGQVKKGDDDTSKSLFLLSKLCATGTPKYHGACFSVNTLQSERLIIRFKTTVLWNYLDTKADPVGGTYTNCQWLENYEGEKFKEVLVDMGTYRF
;
A
#
# COMPACT_ATOMS: atom_id res chain seq x y z
N MET A 1 8.13 12.63 22.13
CA MET A 1 7.93 12.56 20.68
C MET A 1 8.62 13.75 20.05
N TYR A 2 9.80 13.54 19.47
CA TYR A 2 10.49 14.54 18.66
C TYR A 2 10.05 14.30 17.21
N PHE A 3 9.27 15.21 16.64
CA PHE A 3 9.05 15.23 15.19
C PHE A 3 9.70 16.50 14.66
N GLY A 4 10.91 16.34 14.13
CA GLY A 4 11.65 17.40 13.46
C GLY A 4 11.25 17.42 12.01
N LEU A 5 10.22 18.20 11.67
CA LEU A 5 9.89 18.42 10.28
C LEU A 5 9.43 19.86 10.06
N LEU A 6 10.28 20.62 9.37
CA LEU A 6 9.86 21.82 8.67
C LEU A 6 9.62 21.41 7.22
N SER A 7 8.36 21.16 6.88
CA SER A 7 7.91 21.21 5.50
C SER A 7 7.85 22.68 5.11
N ALA A 8 9.02 23.24 4.86
CA ALA A 8 9.13 24.63 4.50
C ALA A 8 8.97 24.68 2.98
N ILE A 9 7.90 25.33 2.50
CA ILE A 9 7.77 25.79 1.11
C ILE A 9 8.84 26.87 0.90
N VAL A 10 10.09 26.43 0.81
CA VAL A 10 11.29 27.26 0.82
C VAL A 10 11.99 27.05 -0.51
N ARG A 11 11.62 27.93 -1.44
CA ARG A 11 12.48 28.31 -2.55
C ARG A 11 13.88 28.59 -2.00
N LYS A 12 14.90 28.09 -2.72
CA LYS A 12 16.36 27.99 -2.45
C LYS A 12 17.11 29.13 -1.72
N ASP A 13 16.47 30.26 -1.39
CA ASP A 13 17.12 31.50 -0.96
C ASP A 13 16.70 32.01 0.43
N ILE A 14 16.13 31.17 1.30
CA ILE A 14 15.84 31.59 2.68
C ILE A 14 17.08 31.33 3.54
N ASP A 15 17.83 32.39 3.80
CA ASP A 15 18.93 32.39 4.75
C ASP A 15 18.41 31.91 6.13
N ARG A 16 19.12 30.96 6.74
CA ARG A 16 18.73 30.38 8.04
C ARG A 16 18.46 31.47 9.08
N ASP A 17 19.28 32.54 9.08
CA ASP A 17 19.16 33.63 10.03
C ASP A 17 17.86 34.46 9.87
N THR A 18 17.21 34.35 8.71
CA THR A 18 15.90 34.99 8.46
C THR A 18 14.74 34.24 9.10
N ILE A 19 14.90 32.97 9.47
CA ILE A 19 13.83 32.16 10.09
C ILE A 19 14.19 31.62 11.47
N THR A 20 15.37 31.93 12.01
CA THR A 20 15.80 31.49 13.34
C THR A 20 15.95 32.64 14.34
N ARG A 21 15.88 32.29 15.63
CA ARG A 21 16.18 33.12 16.79
C ARG A 21 17.01 32.33 17.80
N SER A 22 17.84 33.02 18.56
CA SER A 22 18.53 32.40 19.70
C SER A 22 17.55 32.19 20.85
N ASP A 23 17.52 30.98 21.42
CA ASP A 23 16.82 30.70 22.67
C ASP A 23 17.58 31.25 23.89
N ASN A 24 16.99 31.11 25.08
CA ASN A 24 17.59 31.59 26.33
C ASN A 24 18.93 30.90 26.69
N ARG A 25 19.31 29.85 25.95
CA ARG A 25 20.55 29.10 26.09
C ARG A 25 21.52 29.37 24.94
N GLY A 26 21.24 30.36 24.09
CA GLY A 26 22.04 30.73 22.93
C GLY A 26 21.96 29.75 21.76
N ARG A 27 21.02 28.79 21.79
CA ARG A 27 20.82 27.86 20.66
C ARG A 27 19.93 28.51 19.62
N GLN A 28 20.32 28.40 18.36
CA GLN A 28 19.49 28.79 17.22
C GLN A 28 18.28 27.85 17.12
N THR A 29 17.09 28.40 17.35
CA THR A 29 15.78 27.74 17.20
C THR A 29 14.96 28.49 16.16
N ILE A 30 13.89 27.90 15.65
CA ILE A 30 13.07 28.56 14.62
C ILE A 30 12.19 29.63 15.26
N ASP A 31 12.17 30.79 14.63
CA ASP A 31 11.33 31.91 15.02
C ASP A 31 10.02 31.87 14.25
N SER A 32 8.98 31.37 14.90
CA SER A 32 7.64 31.26 14.32
C SER A 32 7.08 32.61 13.85
N ILE A 33 7.49 33.73 14.47
CA ILE A 33 7.05 35.07 14.08
C ILE A 33 7.69 35.47 12.75
N LYS A 34 8.98 35.20 12.57
CA LYS A 34 9.68 35.49 11.32
C LYS A 34 9.17 34.62 10.17
N VAL A 35 8.97 33.33 10.42
CA VAL A 35 8.37 32.40 9.43
C VAL A 35 7.00 32.93 9.00
N LYS A 36 6.17 33.37 9.95
CA LYS A 36 4.84 33.95 9.68
C LYS A 36 4.89 35.24 8.84
N ALA A 37 5.82 36.16 9.15
CA ALA A 37 5.99 37.39 8.39
C ALA A 37 6.40 37.10 6.93
N LEU A 38 7.29 36.12 6.74
CA LEU A 38 7.82 35.74 5.43
C LEU A 38 6.76 35.06 4.55
N LEU A 39 5.93 34.19 5.14
CA LEU A 39 4.78 33.60 4.45
C LEU A 39 3.78 34.67 3.99
N LYS A 40 3.48 35.67 4.84
CA LYS A 40 2.57 36.78 4.53
C LYS A 40 3.10 37.74 3.46
N GLU A 41 4.39 38.02 3.45
CA GLU A 41 5.01 38.83 2.40
C GLU A 41 4.88 38.14 1.03
N ARG A 42 5.09 36.82 0.98
CA ARG A 42 4.96 36.02 -0.24
C ARG A 42 3.53 35.93 -0.74
N GLN A 43 2.56 35.82 0.17
CA GLN A 43 1.12 35.95 -0.15
C GLN A 43 0.88 37.20 -1.01
N MET A 44 1.38 38.36 -0.59
CA MET A 44 1.18 39.62 -1.33
C MET A 44 1.86 39.66 -2.71
N ARG A 45 2.92 38.86 -2.94
CA ARG A 45 3.61 38.79 -4.24
C ARG A 45 2.87 37.88 -5.23
N LEU A 46 2.31 36.76 -4.76
CA LEU A 46 1.59 35.80 -5.62
C LEU A 46 0.25 36.35 -6.14
N PHE A 47 -0.39 37.29 -5.42
CA PHE A 47 -1.59 37.98 -5.88
C PHE A 47 -1.36 38.99 -7.02
N ARG A 48 -0.10 39.17 -7.49
CA ARG A 48 0.21 39.96 -8.69
C ARG A 48 0.27 39.05 -9.93
N LEU A 49 -0.91 38.64 -10.43
CA LEU A 49 -1.26 38.05 -11.75
C LEU A 49 -0.42 36.88 -12.33
N PRO A 50 -1.02 35.69 -12.61
CA PRO A 50 -0.47 34.70 -13.53
C PRO A 50 -0.89 34.96 -15.01
N PRO A 51 -0.12 34.47 -16.00
CA PRO A 51 -0.45 34.58 -17.43
C PRO A 51 -1.63 33.67 -17.83
N PRO A 52 -2.31 33.92 -18.97
CA PRO A 52 -3.55 33.24 -19.31
C PRO A 52 -3.31 31.82 -19.86
N PHE A 53 -3.99 30.82 -19.28
CA PHE A 53 -4.16 29.46 -19.83
C PHE A 53 -5.64 29.12 -20.03
N ARG A 54 -5.93 28.10 -20.86
CA ARG A 54 -7.25 27.75 -21.42
C ARG A 54 -8.20 27.05 -20.43
N ALA A 55 -9.50 27.31 -20.60
CA ALA A 55 -10.56 27.18 -19.58
C ALA A 55 -10.99 25.75 -19.18
N ASP A 56 -10.56 24.72 -19.89
CA ASP A 56 -11.12 23.38 -19.87
C ASP A 56 -10.36 22.38 -18.96
N GLU A 57 -9.07 22.58 -18.73
CA GLU A 57 -8.27 21.83 -17.73
C GLU A 57 -8.17 22.58 -16.38
N LEU A 58 -8.62 23.83 -16.34
CA LEU A 58 -8.53 24.73 -15.19
C LEU A 58 -9.47 24.35 -14.04
N SER A 59 -10.56 23.62 -14.27
CA SER A 59 -11.63 23.46 -13.27
C SER A 59 -11.18 22.66 -12.04
N TRP A 60 -10.59 21.47 -12.24
CA TRP A 60 -10.26 20.56 -11.15
C TRP A 60 -8.91 20.87 -10.49
N ALA A 61 -7.90 21.25 -11.29
CA ALA A 61 -6.60 21.69 -10.77
C ALA A 61 -6.71 23.03 -10.02
N ASN A 62 -7.52 24.00 -10.49
CA ASN A 62 -7.79 25.17 -9.66
C ASN A 62 -8.70 24.85 -8.49
N TYR A 63 -9.63 23.90 -8.57
CA TYR A 63 -10.43 23.52 -7.41
C TYR A 63 -9.55 22.90 -6.30
N ILE A 64 -8.55 22.09 -6.66
CA ILE A 64 -7.60 21.50 -5.72
C ILE A 64 -6.53 22.50 -5.28
N LEU A 65 -5.95 23.31 -6.17
CA LEU A 65 -4.97 24.33 -5.78
C LEU A 65 -5.60 25.46 -4.99
N LYS A 66 -6.80 25.92 -5.38
CA LYS A 66 -7.61 26.83 -4.58
C LYS A 66 -8.12 26.15 -3.31
N GLY A 67 -8.44 24.86 -3.34
CA GLY A 67 -8.80 24.08 -2.15
C GLY A 67 -7.65 23.99 -1.15
N ILE A 68 -6.47 23.55 -1.58
CA ILE A 68 -5.23 23.50 -0.79
C ILE A 68 -4.84 24.91 -0.34
N TRP A 69 -4.97 25.93 -1.20
CA TRP A 69 -4.62 27.31 -0.87
C TRP A 69 -5.63 27.99 0.06
N ASP A 70 -6.92 27.75 -0.11
CA ASP A 70 -8.01 28.25 0.75
C ASP A 70 -8.01 27.51 2.09
N ILE A 71 -7.67 26.20 2.11
CA ILE A 71 -7.39 25.45 3.34
C ILE A 71 -6.17 26.04 4.03
N MET A 72 -5.05 26.25 3.33
CA MET A 72 -3.81 26.77 3.90
C MET A 72 -3.84 28.25 4.32
N ASN A 73 -4.67 29.09 3.68
CA ASN A 73 -4.72 30.54 3.93
C ASN A 73 -6.04 31.07 4.50
N GLY A 74 -7.08 30.24 4.61
CA GLY A 74 -8.34 30.55 5.30
C GLY A 74 -8.39 29.83 6.64
N PRO A 75 -9.08 28.67 6.76
CA PRO A 75 -9.22 27.95 8.02
C PRO A 75 -7.88 27.57 8.65
N MET A 76 -6.85 27.11 7.94
CA MET A 76 -5.56 26.74 8.56
C MET A 76 -4.86 27.93 9.19
N LEU A 77 -4.83 29.08 8.52
CA LEU A 77 -4.20 30.27 9.06
C LEU A 77 -5.08 30.84 10.18
N ASP A 78 -6.37 31.01 10.00
CA ASP A 78 -7.27 31.50 11.07
C ASP A 78 -7.36 30.53 12.27
N TYR A 79 -7.25 29.22 12.08
CA TYR A 79 -7.22 28.19 13.13
C TYR A 79 -5.86 28.18 13.86
N LEU A 80 -4.74 28.35 13.14
CA LEU A 80 -3.41 28.59 13.75
C LEU A 80 -3.30 29.97 14.41
N LEU A 81 -4.14 30.94 14.02
CA LEU A 81 -4.13 32.33 14.48
C LEU A 81 -5.14 32.62 15.61
N ALA A 82 -6.26 31.91 15.71
CA ALA A 82 -7.38 32.21 16.62
C ALA A 82 -7.69 31.10 17.65
N SER A 83 -7.16 29.88 17.54
CA SER A 83 -7.44 28.83 18.51
C SER A 83 -6.59 28.97 19.78
N GLY A 84 -7.21 29.51 20.84
CA GLY A 84 -6.95 29.00 22.18
C GLY A 84 -7.36 27.52 22.17
N CYS A 85 -6.38 26.63 22.23
CA CYS A 85 -6.54 25.18 22.12
C CYS A 85 -7.60 24.65 23.11
N HIS A 86 -8.68 24.08 22.59
CA HIS A 86 -9.56 23.21 23.38
C HIS A 86 -9.35 21.71 23.07
N ASP A 87 -8.78 21.33 21.92
CA ASP A 87 -8.25 19.98 21.72
C ASP A 87 -7.13 19.94 20.65
N GLN A 88 -6.01 19.30 20.95
CA GLN A 88 -4.83 19.21 20.08
C GLN A 88 -4.99 18.21 18.92
N SER A 89 -6.05 17.40 18.91
CA SER A 89 -6.23 16.26 17.98
C SER A 89 -6.40 16.68 16.52
N ASP A 90 -6.99 17.83 16.23
CA ASP A 90 -7.47 18.17 14.88
C ASP A 90 -6.33 18.62 13.95
N LEU A 91 -5.29 19.24 14.52
CA LEU A 91 -4.06 19.63 13.83
C LEU A 91 -3.25 18.43 13.30
N TRP A 92 -3.48 17.25 13.89
CA TRP A 92 -2.83 16.01 13.51
C TRP A 92 -3.76 15.09 12.72
N SER A 93 -4.89 15.60 12.24
CA SER A 93 -5.74 14.84 11.34
C SER A 93 -4.97 14.49 10.06
N GLU A 94 -5.05 13.23 9.67
CA GLU A 94 -4.33 12.70 8.51
C GLU A 94 -4.42 13.51 7.21
N PRO A 95 -5.61 14.00 6.81
CA PRO A 95 -5.76 14.73 5.55
C PRO A 95 -4.91 16.01 5.51
N PHE A 96 -4.63 16.60 6.66
CA PHE A 96 -3.86 17.84 6.77
C PHE A 96 -2.37 17.60 6.49
N MET A 97 -1.79 16.57 7.12
CA MET A 97 -0.37 16.23 6.94
C MET A 97 -0.06 15.84 5.49
N ALA A 98 -0.97 15.09 4.85
CA ALA A 98 -0.90 14.75 3.44
C ALA A 98 -0.70 15.97 2.53
N GLN A 99 -1.57 16.97 2.68
CA GLN A 99 -1.58 18.18 1.86
C GLN A 99 -0.30 19.00 2.09
N LEU A 100 0.14 19.08 3.33
CA LEU A 100 1.37 19.79 3.71
C LEU A 100 2.61 19.18 3.04
N TYR A 101 2.72 17.85 2.96
CA TYR A 101 3.83 17.20 2.24
C TYR A 101 3.69 17.30 0.73
N ALA A 102 2.48 17.14 0.18
CA ALA A 102 2.25 17.27 -1.26
C ALA A 102 2.59 18.68 -1.78
N GLY A 103 2.33 19.72 -0.97
CA GLY A 103 2.67 21.11 -1.28
C GLY A 103 4.11 21.52 -0.94
N ALA A 104 4.89 20.66 -0.27
CA ALA A 104 6.25 20.99 0.11
C ALA A 104 7.21 20.89 -1.10
N GLU A 105 7.86 22.01 -1.44
CA GLU A 105 8.94 22.04 -2.43
C GLU A 105 10.11 21.14 -1.99
N GLN A 106 10.40 21.11 -0.68
CA GLN A 106 11.48 20.34 -0.10
C GLN A 106 11.02 19.69 1.21
N VAL A 107 11.36 18.41 1.37
CA VAL A 107 11.19 17.66 2.62
C VAL A 107 12.58 17.32 3.13
N LEU A 108 12.97 17.82 4.30
CA LEU A 108 14.26 17.53 4.92
C LEU A 108 14.09 16.56 6.08
N VAL A 109 14.63 15.36 5.94
CA VAL A 109 14.58 14.29 6.94
C VAL A 109 15.76 14.40 7.91
N PHE A 110 15.44 14.44 9.20
CA PHE A 110 16.39 14.39 10.30
C PHE A 110 16.25 13.05 11.04
N ASP A 111 16.97 12.05 10.54
CA ASP A 111 17.04 10.74 11.20
C ASP A 111 18.26 10.67 12.14
N PRO A 112 18.09 10.28 13.41
CA PRO A 112 19.15 10.36 14.41
C PRO A 112 20.38 9.50 14.05
N GLU A 113 20.20 8.36 13.39
CA GLU A 113 21.32 7.49 13.01
C GLU A 113 22.05 8.04 11.80
N ILE A 114 21.29 8.48 10.79
CA ILE A 114 21.87 9.06 9.57
C ILE A 114 22.59 10.39 9.83
N GLN A 115 22.09 11.20 10.77
CA GLN A 115 22.72 12.48 11.14
C GLN A 115 24.12 12.33 11.71
N HIS A 116 24.55 11.13 12.11
CA HIS A 116 25.91 10.88 12.56
C HIS A 116 26.84 10.42 11.44
N LEU A 117 26.31 10.03 10.28
CA LEU A 117 27.09 9.58 9.13
C LEU A 117 27.76 10.78 8.42
N PRO A 118 29.09 10.80 8.28
CA PRO A 118 29.77 11.78 7.43
C PRO A 118 29.48 11.52 5.95
N TYR A 119 29.32 12.56 5.14
CA TYR A 119 29.12 12.43 3.70
C TYR A 119 30.21 11.61 3.01
N ASP A 120 31.49 11.87 3.34
CA ASP A 120 32.61 11.17 2.71
C ASP A 120 32.61 9.65 2.97
N ALA A 121 31.90 9.19 4.00
CA ALA A 121 31.76 7.75 4.28
C ALA A 121 30.81 7.04 3.30
N VAL A 122 29.89 7.78 2.66
CA VAL A 122 28.84 7.23 1.79
C VAL A 122 28.86 7.81 0.37
N ALA A 123 29.58 8.91 0.14
CA ALA A 123 29.58 9.64 -1.14
C ALA A 123 30.09 8.80 -2.33
N GLY A 124 31.03 7.88 -2.07
CA GLY A 124 31.62 7.00 -3.08
C GLY A 124 30.84 5.70 -3.33
N ASP A 125 29.88 5.35 -2.47
CA ASP A 125 29.17 4.09 -2.51
C ASP A 125 27.65 4.31 -2.38
N LYS A 126 26.98 4.32 -3.54
CA LYS A 126 25.53 4.47 -3.61
C LYS A 126 24.79 3.36 -2.86
N GLY A 127 25.31 2.13 -2.91
CA GLY A 127 24.71 0.99 -2.22
C GLY A 127 24.79 1.13 -0.71
N ALA A 128 25.92 1.62 -0.18
CA ALA A 128 26.06 1.93 1.24
C ALA A 128 25.07 3.00 1.68
N LEU A 129 24.91 4.08 0.90
CA LEU A 129 23.94 5.13 1.19
C LEU A 129 22.50 4.59 1.19
N GLU A 130 22.11 3.85 0.16
CA GLU A 130 20.79 3.23 0.03
C GLU A 130 20.49 2.30 1.21
N LEU A 131 21.47 1.47 1.61
CA LEU A 131 21.33 0.57 2.76
C LEU A 131 21.15 1.36 4.07
N CYS A 132 21.97 2.40 4.30
CA CYS A 132 21.83 3.26 5.48
C CYS A 132 20.45 3.93 5.54
N ILE A 133 19.92 4.41 4.41
CA ILE A 133 18.58 4.99 4.35
C ILE A 133 17.53 3.93 4.65
N LYS A 134 17.58 2.79 3.95
CA LYS A 134 16.60 1.71 4.07
C LYS A 134 16.51 1.14 5.49
N CYS A 135 17.61 1.12 6.22
CA CYS A 135 17.68 0.59 7.58
C CYS A 135 17.42 1.63 8.68
N CYS A 136 17.25 2.92 8.35
CA CYS A 136 17.14 3.94 9.40
C CYS A 136 15.76 3.95 10.07
N PRO A 137 15.65 4.43 11.33
CA PRO A 137 14.39 4.53 12.06
C PRO A 137 13.27 5.25 11.29
N TRP A 138 13.57 6.30 10.53
CA TRP A 138 12.57 6.98 9.68
C TRP A 138 11.93 6.03 8.66
N MET A 139 12.70 5.15 8.01
CA MET A 139 12.17 4.18 7.05
C MET A 139 11.36 3.05 7.69
N SER A 140 11.51 2.81 9.00
CA SER A 140 10.79 1.75 9.72
C SER A 140 9.33 2.08 10.04
N ARG A 141 8.86 3.30 9.76
CA ARG A 141 7.53 3.79 10.14
C ARG A 141 6.67 4.12 8.92
N SER A 142 5.36 3.90 9.05
CA SER A 142 4.40 4.06 7.95
C SER A 142 4.21 5.51 7.53
N TRP A 143 4.07 6.42 8.50
CA TRP A 143 3.94 7.86 8.28
C TRP A 143 5.08 8.47 7.42
N PRO A 144 6.36 8.23 7.73
CA PRO A 144 7.50 8.58 6.88
C PRO A 144 7.42 8.21 5.41
N LEU A 145 6.69 7.13 5.05
CA LEU A 145 6.48 6.80 3.65
C LEU A 145 5.76 7.93 2.93
N GLN A 146 4.70 8.46 3.53
CA GLN A 146 3.91 9.57 3.00
C GLN A 146 4.75 10.85 2.92
N GLU A 147 5.55 11.13 3.95
CA GLU A 147 6.46 12.30 3.97
C GLU A 147 7.45 12.25 2.79
N GLY A 148 8.07 11.09 2.60
CA GLY A 148 9.08 10.90 1.55
C GLY A 148 8.48 10.79 0.15
N ALA A 149 7.30 10.21 0.02
CA ALA A 149 6.68 9.92 -1.28
C ALA A 149 5.93 11.11 -1.89
N LEU A 150 5.31 11.97 -1.06
CA LEU A 150 4.56 13.14 -1.53
C LEU A 150 5.43 14.37 -1.76
N GLY A 151 6.57 14.47 -1.08
CA GLY A 151 7.49 15.59 -1.22
C GLY A 151 8.11 15.70 -2.62
N GLN A 152 8.28 16.93 -3.13
CA GLN A 152 8.90 17.15 -4.44
C GLN A 152 10.40 16.82 -4.42
N ASN A 153 11.13 17.41 -3.47
CA ASN A 153 12.55 17.17 -3.28
C ASN A 153 12.80 16.61 -1.88
N LEU A 154 13.14 15.33 -1.81
CA LEU A 154 13.46 14.67 -0.55
C LEU A 154 14.95 14.81 -0.25
N TYR A 155 15.25 15.53 0.83
CA TYR A 155 16.60 15.68 1.35
C TYR A 155 16.79 14.86 2.62
N ILE A 156 17.94 14.23 2.75
CA ILE A 156 18.35 13.57 4.00
C ILE A 156 19.51 14.35 4.60
N ARG A 157 19.42 14.64 5.91
CA ARG A 157 20.48 15.30 6.65
C ARG A 157 21.52 14.30 7.15
N LEU A 158 22.73 14.37 6.60
CA LEU A 158 23.94 13.74 7.13
C LEU A 158 24.60 14.65 8.20
N LYS A 159 25.72 14.20 8.77
CA LYS A 159 26.48 14.94 9.78
C LYS A 159 26.89 16.34 9.32
N ASP A 160 27.46 16.42 8.14
CA ASP A 160 28.10 17.62 7.60
C ASP A 160 27.24 18.34 6.54
N ARG A 161 26.35 17.63 5.82
CA ARG A 161 25.52 18.22 4.76
C ARG A 161 24.18 17.52 4.58
N SER A 162 23.32 18.13 3.76
CA SER A 162 22.10 17.50 3.29
C SER A 162 22.31 17.01 1.86
N ILE A 163 21.77 15.84 1.53
CA ILE A 163 21.84 15.24 0.21
C ILE A 163 20.44 15.16 -0.39
N LEU A 164 20.29 15.48 -1.68
CA LEU A 164 19.05 15.29 -2.42
C LEU A 164 18.96 13.83 -2.86
N LEU A 165 17.85 13.16 -2.55
CA LEU A 165 17.55 11.84 -3.09
C LEU A 165 16.96 11.99 -4.49
N ASN A 166 17.60 11.35 -5.47
CA ASN A 166 17.05 11.26 -6.81
C ASN A 166 16.03 10.11 -6.91
N SER A 167 15.32 10.03 -8.04
CA SER A 167 14.30 9.01 -8.30
C SER A 167 14.84 7.59 -8.17
N THR A 168 16.06 7.32 -8.63
CA THR A 168 16.71 6.00 -8.54
C THR A 168 16.92 5.56 -7.10
N ILE A 169 17.49 6.44 -6.26
CA ILE A 169 17.71 6.12 -4.84
C ILE A 169 16.36 5.92 -4.14
N CYS A 170 15.39 6.82 -4.35
CA CYS A 170 14.04 6.69 -3.79
C CYS A 170 13.41 5.34 -4.16
N TYR A 171 13.51 4.92 -5.42
CA TYR A 171 13.01 3.62 -5.87
C TYR A 171 13.70 2.45 -5.15
N HIS A 172 15.03 2.42 -5.06
CA HIS A 172 15.77 1.34 -4.41
C HIS A 172 15.51 1.21 -2.92
N VAL A 173 15.30 2.34 -2.23
CA VAL A 173 15.00 2.33 -0.79
C VAL A 173 13.52 2.07 -0.51
N GLY A 174 12.66 1.95 -1.52
CA GLY A 174 11.22 1.69 -1.35
C GLY A 174 10.43 2.92 -0.92
N ILE A 175 10.78 4.09 -1.47
CA ILE A 175 9.98 5.31 -1.41
C ILE A 175 9.47 5.56 -2.82
N PRO A 176 8.22 5.15 -3.13
CA PRO A 176 7.66 5.45 -4.43
C PRO A 176 7.49 6.97 -4.54
N SER A 177 8.02 7.56 -5.61
CA SER A 177 7.80 8.98 -5.87
C SER A 177 6.40 9.18 -6.40
N PHE A 178 5.55 9.84 -5.62
CA PHE A 178 4.21 10.26 -6.02
C PHE A 178 4.16 11.78 -6.12
N ARG A 179 5.20 12.37 -6.73
CA ARG A 179 5.30 13.81 -6.98
C ARG A 179 4.02 14.30 -7.64
N MET A 180 3.17 14.91 -6.82
CA MET A 180 1.86 15.40 -7.24
C MET A 180 2.06 16.46 -8.34
N LEU A 181 3.00 17.39 -8.18
CA LEU A 181 3.30 18.44 -9.16
C LEU A 181 3.83 17.93 -10.51
N GLU A 182 4.60 16.83 -10.57
CA GLU A 182 5.02 16.25 -11.86
C GLU A 182 3.85 15.73 -12.70
N ARG A 183 2.69 15.44 -12.08
CA ARG A 183 1.46 15.13 -12.82
C ARG A 183 0.64 16.37 -13.19
N TYR A 184 0.82 17.49 -12.48
CA TYR A 184 0.07 18.73 -12.72
C TYR A 184 0.76 19.63 -13.74
N ASP A 185 2.09 19.64 -13.76
CA ASP A 185 2.82 20.26 -14.85
C ASP A 185 3.00 19.24 -15.98
N GLN A 186 2.36 19.52 -17.11
CA GLN A 186 2.69 18.94 -18.42
C GLN A 186 4.11 19.37 -18.86
N PHE A 187 5.13 19.23 -18.01
CA PHE A 187 6.50 19.42 -18.43
C PHE A 187 6.90 18.23 -19.29
N PRO A 188 7.37 18.45 -20.52
CA PRO A 188 7.98 17.40 -21.31
C PRO A 188 9.33 17.09 -20.68
N THR A 189 9.35 16.22 -19.66
CA THR A 189 10.59 15.59 -19.23
C THR A 189 11.11 14.77 -20.40
N ILE A 190 12.35 15.09 -20.78
CA ILE A 190 13.14 14.40 -21.80
C ILE A 190 12.92 12.88 -21.64
N PRO A 191 12.63 12.12 -22.71
CA PRO A 191 12.44 10.69 -22.60
C PRO A 191 13.79 10.04 -22.28
N GLU A 192 14.12 9.93 -20.99
CA GLU A 192 14.91 8.80 -20.51
C GLU A 192 14.14 7.54 -20.89
N GLU A 193 14.84 6.61 -21.54
CA GLU A 193 14.34 5.33 -22.04
C GLU A 193 13.17 4.83 -21.21
N ALA A 194 11.97 4.87 -21.81
CA ALA A 194 10.73 4.58 -21.09
C ALA A 194 10.91 3.23 -20.39
N PRO A 195 10.94 3.19 -19.04
CA PRO A 195 11.08 1.95 -18.32
C PRO A 195 9.95 1.02 -18.76
N ILE A 196 10.27 -0.26 -18.92
CA ILE A 196 9.28 -1.31 -19.19
C ILE A 196 8.08 -1.06 -18.28
N PRO A 197 6.83 -1.02 -18.80
CA PRO A 197 5.66 -0.73 -17.99
C PRO A 197 5.67 -1.66 -16.80
N ASP A 198 5.87 -1.09 -15.60
CA ASP A 198 5.92 -1.88 -14.39
C ASP A 198 4.54 -2.55 -14.24
N PRO A 199 4.48 -3.90 -14.28
CA PRO A 199 3.21 -4.60 -14.15
C PRO A 199 2.55 -4.31 -12.79
N ALA A 200 3.32 -3.90 -11.78
CA ALA A 200 2.82 -3.58 -10.45
C ALA A 200 1.93 -2.33 -10.46
N THR A 201 0.68 -2.53 -10.00
CA THR A 201 -0.26 -1.43 -9.78
C THR A 201 0.28 -0.44 -8.75
N ARG A 202 -0.20 0.81 -8.77
CA ARG A 202 0.12 1.80 -7.73
C ARG A 202 -0.19 1.26 -6.34
N LEU A 203 -1.31 0.55 -6.19
CA LEU A 203 -1.69 -0.16 -4.98
C LEU A 203 -0.60 -1.14 -4.53
N SER A 204 -0.16 -2.04 -5.40
CA SER A 204 0.89 -3.03 -5.09
C SER A 204 2.15 -2.37 -4.52
N LYS A 205 2.62 -1.30 -5.16
CA LYS A 205 3.83 -0.59 -4.73
C LYS A 205 3.68 0.02 -3.34
N ILE A 206 2.55 0.68 -3.09
CA ILE A 206 2.28 1.31 -1.79
C ILE A 206 2.09 0.24 -0.72
N TRP A 207 1.32 -0.80 -1.03
CA TRP A 207 1.04 -1.92 -0.14
C TRP A 207 2.34 -2.58 0.34
N ASP A 208 3.23 -2.92 -0.59
CA ASP A 208 4.52 -3.56 -0.27
C ASP A 208 5.47 -2.61 0.47
N SER A 209 5.39 -1.31 0.17
CA SER A 209 6.15 -0.28 0.90
C SER A 209 5.67 -0.11 2.34
N LEU A 210 4.37 -0.30 2.59
CA LEU A 210 3.76 -0.23 3.93
C LEU A 210 3.93 -1.54 4.71
N ALA A 211 3.93 -2.69 4.04
CA ALA A 211 4.07 -4.02 4.64
C ALA A 211 5.27 -4.13 5.60
N ASN A 212 6.40 -3.52 5.21
CA ASN A 212 7.64 -3.58 5.97
C ASN A 212 7.78 -2.47 7.01
N ARG A 213 6.71 -1.73 7.28
CA ARG A 213 6.71 -0.57 8.17
C ARG A 213 5.81 -0.80 9.38
N SER A 214 6.26 -0.28 10.51
CA SER A 214 5.48 -0.23 11.73
C SER A 214 4.58 1.00 11.75
N SER A 215 3.45 0.89 12.45
CA SER A 215 2.66 2.06 12.84
C SER A 215 2.26 1.91 14.30
N THR A 216 2.41 2.98 15.08
CA THR A 216 1.89 3.04 16.44
C THR A 216 0.37 3.16 16.47
N MET A 217 -0.22 3.62 15.37
CA MET A 217 -1.66 3.73 15.16
C MET A 217 -1.99 2.94 13.89
N THR A 218 -2.47 1.71 14.02
CA THR A 218 -2.81 0.89 12.84
C THR A 218 -4.06 1.39 12.13
N GLU A 219 -4.89 2.18 12.81
CA GLU A 219 -6.11 2.81 12.28
C GLU A 219 -5.84 3.91 11.24
N ASP A 220 -4.60 4.40 11.20
CA ASP A 220 -4.07 5.42 10.28
C ASP A 220 -3.73 4.83 8.89
N LEU A 221 -3.40 3.54 8.84
CA LEU A 221 -2.93 2.89 7.60
C LEU A 221 -3.90 3.01 6.42
N PRO A 222 -5.24 2.90 6.58
CA PRO A 222 -6.18 3.20 5.52
C PRO A 222 -6.05 4.63 4.99
N ALA A 223 -5.85 5.63 5.85
CA ALA A 223 -5.78 7.03 5.44
C ALA A 223 -4.45 7.39 4.76
N ILE A 224 -3.34 6.81 5.23
CA ILE A 224 -2.05 6.84 4.53
C ILE A 224 -2.20 6.23 3.13
N LEU A 225 -2.79 5.04 3.04
CA LEU A 225 -3.01 4.35 1.77
C LEU A 225 -3.94 5.16 0.84
N ALA A 226 -5.03 5.72 1.37
CA ALA A 226 -5.98 6.56 0.64
C ALA A 226 -5.27 7.75 -0.02
N THR A 227 -4.51 8.49 0.78
CA THR A 227 -3.72 9.63 0.31
C THR A 227 -2.78 9.22 -0.82
N MET A 228 -2.06 8.12 -0.61
CA MET A 228 -1.05 7.64 -1.54
C MET A 228 -1.66 7.08 -2.83
N LEU A 229 -2.92 6.66 -2.80
CA LEU A 229 -3.72 6.27 -3.96
C LEU A 229 -4.47 7.43 -4.63
N ASP A 230 -4.26 8.67 -4.17
CA ASP A 230 -4.98 9.86 -4.66
C ASP A 230 -6.50 9.77 -4.41
N ARG A 231 -6.87 9.34 -3.19
CA ARG A 231 -8.23 9.25 -2.67
C ARG A 231 -8.40 10.14 -1.44
N SER A 232 -9.63 10.51 -1.13
CA SER A 232 -9.94 11.32 0.06
C SER A 232 -9.73 10.50 1.34
N ALA A 233 -8.66 10.80 2.08
CA ALA A 233 -8.44 10.23 3.41
C ALA A 233 -9.57 10.57 4.39
N GLU A 234 -10.16 11.76 4.27
CA GLU A 234 -11.30 12.20 5.10
C GLU A 234 -12.53 11.30 4.89
N GLU A 235 -12.89 11.02 3.64
CA GLU A 235 -14.03 10.14 3.33
C GLU A 235 -13.80 8.72 3.89
N ILE A 236 -12.57 8.22 3.77
CA ILE A 236 -12.20 6.89 4.29
C ILE A 236 -12.23 6.88 5.82
N LEU A 237 -11.71 7.90 6.49
CA LEU A 237 -11.73 7.97 7.96
C LEU A 237 -13.13 8.16 8.52
N GLY A 238 -14.03 8.78 7.75
CA GLY A 238 -15.45 8.89 8.07
C GLY A 238 -16.19 7.55 8.09
N LEU A 239 -15.63 6.49 7.50
CA LEU A 239 -16.19 5.15 7.56
C LEU A 239 -15.84 4.44 8.89
N PRO A 240 -16.69 3.50 9.35
CA PRO A 240 -16.34 2.58 10.43
C PRO A 240 -15.01 1.85 10.16
N GLY A 241 -14.19 1.66 11.19
CA GLY A 241 -12.83 1.13 11.08
C GLY A 241 -12.71 -0.17 10.27
N ASP A 242 -13.64 -1.10 10.45
CA ASP A 242 -13.71 -2.40 9.76
C ASP A 242 -14.13 -2.30 8.27
N ARG A 243 -14.55 -1.11 7.82
CA ARG A 243 -14.98 -0.84 6.44
C ARG A 243 -13.97 -0.02 5.64
N ARG A 244 -13.06 0.71 6.30
CA ARG A 244 -12.12 1.65 5.66
C ARG A 244 -11.29 1.00 4.56
N MET A 245 -10.57 -0.08 4.90
CA MET A 245 -9.70 -0.79 3.95
C MET A 245 -10.50 -1.42 2.80
N LYS A 246 -11.65 -2.03 3.10
CA LYS A 246 -12.53 -2.62 2.07
C LYS A 246 -13.04 -1.58 1.08
N ALA A 247 -13.40 -0.39 1.56
CA ALA A 247 -13.84 0.70 0.69
C ALA A 247 -12.72 1.12 -0.27
N LEU A 248 -11.49 1.27 0.23
CA LEU A 248 -10.33 1.59 -0.60
C LEU A 248 -10.07 0.55 -1.69
N LEU A 249 -10.05 -0.73 -1.33
CA LEU A 249 -9.79 -1.80 -2.29
C LEU A 249 -10.90 -1.92 -3.34
N LYS A 250 -12.13 -1.51 -3.01
CA LYS A 250 -13.25 -1.43 -3.96
C LYS A 250 -13.16 -0.26 -4.94
N MET A 251 -12.41 0.79 -4.61
CA MET A 251 -12.19 1.93 -5.52
C MET A 251 -11.18 1.61 -6.63
N GLU A 252 -10.41 0.53 -6.47
CA GLU A 252 -9.45 0.08 -7.45
C GLU A 252 -10.12 -0.75 -8.55
N LYS A 253 -9.57 -0.70 -9.76
CA LYS A 253 -10.10 -1.50 -10.90
C LYS A 253 -9.68 -2.96 -10.79
N THR A 254 -8.50 -3.18 -10.23
CA THR A 254 -7.88 -4.49 -10.09
C THR A 254 -7.16 -4.60 -8.76
N LEU A 255 -7.12 -5.80 -8.19
CA LEU A 255 -6.42 -6.13 -6.95
C LEU A 255 -5.44 -7.28 -7.20
N PRO A 256 -4.24 -7.26 -6.61
CA PRO A 256 -3.34 -8.40 -6.64
C PRO A 256 -3.94 -9.61 -5.93
N LEU A 257 -3.90 -10.79 -6.55
CA LEU A 257 -4.40 -12.03 -5.95
C LEU A 257 -3.67 -12.37 -4.65
N ALA A 258 -2.40 -11.98 -4.54
CA ALA A 258 -1.58 -12.23 -3.35
C ALA A 258 -2.12 -11.63 -2.05
N MET A 259 -3.02 -10.65 -2.12
CA MET A 259 -3.69 -10.12 -0.92
C MET A 259 -4.53 -11.20 -0.20
N PHE A 260 -4.98 -12.24 -0.91
CA PHE A 260 -5.68 -13.39 -0.31
C PHE A 260 -4.74 -14.42 0.34
N TYR A 261 -3.46 -14.36 0.03
CA TYR A 261 -2.44 -15.25 0.61
C TYR A 261 -1.84 -14.70 1.90
N GLN A 262 -2.06 -13.41 2.16
CA GLN A 262 -1.58 -12.75 3.36
C GLN A 262 -2.36 -13.20 4.59
N PRO A 263 -1.74 -13.20 5.79
CA PRO A 263 -2.45 -13.42 7.05
C PRO A 263 -3.59 -12.42 7.20
N ASN A 264 -4.82 -12.93 7.15
CA ASN A 264 -6.04 -12.11 7.15
C ASN A 264 -6.87 -12.42 8.39
N SER A 265 -7.54 -11.41 8.94
CA SER A 265 -8.56 -11.66 9.97
C SER A 265 -9.84 -12.17 9.30
N LEU A 266 -10.37 -13.29 9.79
CA LEU A 266 -11.68 -13.78 9.40
C LEU A 266 -12.71 -13.19 10.38
N VAL A 267 -13.46 -12.18 9.95
CA VAL A 267 -14.58 -11.66 10.74
C VAL A 267 -15.86 -12.30 10.22
N ALA A 268 -16.41 -13.24 10.99
CA ALA A 268 -17.62 -13.99 10.64
C ALA A 268 -17.52 -14.76 9.29
N GLY A 269 -16.38 -15.40 9.03
CA GLY A 269 -16.16 -16.18 7.80
C GLY A 269 -16.06 -15.35 6.52
N ARG A 270 -15.80 -14.04 6.64
CA ARG A 270 -15.59 -13.13 5.51
C ARG A 270 -14.15 -12.67 5.49
N TRP A 271 -13.60 -12.57 4.28
CA TRP A 271 -12.28 -11.97 4.09
C TRP A 271 -12.32 -10.51 4.53
N ASN A 272 -11.55 -10.21 5.57
CA ASN A 272 -11.29 -8.86 6.02
C ASN A 272 -9.80 -8.61 5.79
N PRO A 273 -9.42 -7.93 4.69
CA PRO A 273 -8.02 -7.63 4.44
C PRO A 273 -7.49 -6.85 5.63
N ASN A 274 -6.46 -7.40 6.27
CA ASN A 274 -5.74 -6.66 7.29
C ASN A 274 -5.08 -5.45 6.62
N VAL A 275 -4.77 -4.43 7.42
CA VAL A 275 -3.92 -3.33 6.96
C VAL A 275 -2.54 -3.87 6.58
N PRO A 276 -1.87 -3.32 5.55
CA PRO A 276 -0.48 -3.70 5.26
C PRO A 276 0.35 -3.45 6.52
N GLY A 277 1.06 -4.47 7.01
CA GLY A 277 1.69 -4.41 8.33
C GLY A 277 2.76 -5.47 8.51
N SER A 278 3.57 -5.32 9.56
CA SER A 278 4.81 -6.06 9.78
C SER A 278 4.65 -7.55 10.13
N ASP A 279 3.60 -8.22 9.63
CA ASP A 279 3.49 -9.67 9.75
C ASP A 279 4.63 -10.31 8.92
N PRO A 280 5.53 -11.09 9.54
CA PRO A 280 6.63 -11.75 8.84
C PRO A 280 6.15 -12.73 7.76
N GLY A 281 4.88 -13.15 7.79
CA GLY A 281 4.23 -13.97 6.76
C GLY A 281 3.64 -13.16 5.59
N GLN A 282 3.79 -11.83 5.56
CA GLN A 282 3.24 -11.03 4.47
C GLN A 282 4.05 -11.24 3.18
N THR A 283 3.37 -11.68 2.11
CA THR A 283 3.92 -11.76 0.76
C THR A 283 3.77 -10.44 0.01
N SER A 284 4.65 -10.18 -0.95
CA SER A 284 4.51 -9.04 -1.87
C SER A 284 3.18 -9.13 -2.63
N ALA A 285 2.51 -8.00 -2.83
CA ALA A 285 1.27 -7.86 -3.60
C ALA A 285 1.55 -7.71 -5.11
N HIS A 286 2.45 -8.53 -5.66
CA HIS A 286 2.85 -8.45 -7.06
C HIS A 286 1.79 -9.06 -8.00
N PRO A 287 1.44 -8.42 -9.13
CA PRO A 287 0.47 -8.98 -10.08
C PRO A 287 0.90 -10.29 -10.78
N HIS A 288 2.15 -10.76 -10.63
CA HIS A 288 2.57 -12.07 -11.17
C HIS A 288 1.87 -13.22 -10.44
N PHE A 289 1.39 -12.98 -9.22
CA PHE A 289 0.57 -13.95 -8.47
C PHE A 289 -0.84 -14.11 -9.06
N GLY A 290 -1.23 -13.24 -9.99
CA GLY A 290 -2.58 -13.13 -10.51
C GLY A 290 -3.25 -11.83 -10.11
N VAL A 291 -4.35 -11.53 -10.82
CA VAL A 291 -5.10 -10.29 -10.65
C VAL A 291 -6.58 -10.62 -10.49
N LEU A 292 -7.24 -9.87 -9.63
CA LEU A 292 -8.67 -9.89 -9.42
C LEU A 292 -9.26 -8.60 -9.97
N ARG A 293 -10.22 -8.69 -10.89
CA ARG A 293 -10.95 -7.53 -11.39
C ARG A 293 -12.05 -7.16 -10.40
N VAL A 294 -12.08 -5.89 -9.98
CA VAL A 294 -13.10 -5.38 -9.07
C VAL A 294 -14.37 -5.06 -9.88
N THR A 295 -15.52 -5.54 -9.40
CA THR A 295 -16.84 -5.28 -9.99
C THR A 295 -17.86 -4.93 -8.91
N GLU A 296 -19.04 -4.47 -9.31
CA GLU A 296 -20.14 -4.21 -8.37
C GLU A 296 -20.58 -5.48 -7.61
N ASP A 297 -20.54 -6.63 -8.29
CA ASP A 297 -20.95 -7.93 -7.76
C ASP A 297 -19.90 -8.58 -6.84
N GLY A 298 -18.64 -8.14 -6.90
CA GLY A 298 -17.53 -8.74 -6.16
C GLY A 298 -16.21 -8.71 -6.93
N LEU A 299 -15.31 -9.65 -6.65
CA LEU A 299 -14.01 -9.74 -7.30
C LEU A 299 -13.99 -10.90 -8.29
N ILE A 300 -13.65 -10.63 -9.55
CA ILE A 300 -13.58 -11.66 -10.58
C ILE A 300 -12.12 -12.07 -10.77
N LEU A 301 -11.82 -13.36 -10.60
CA LEU A 301 -10.48 -13.89 -10.86
C LEU A 301 -10.17 -13.84 -12.36
N ASP A 302 -9.09 -13.13 -12.71
CA ASP A 302 -8.56 -13.14 -14.08
C ASP A 302 -7.65 -14.36 -14.26
N THR A 303 -8.20 -15.40 -14.89
CA THR A 303 -7.52 -16.67 -15.09
C THR A 303 -6.49 -16.65 -16.23
N LYS A 304 -6.44 -15.58 -17.03
CA LYS A 304 -5.57 -15.51 -18.22
C LYS A 304 -4.08 -15.30 -17.91
N SER A 305 -3.74 -14.96 -16.67
CA SER A 305 -2.40 -14.48 -16.28
C SER A 305 -1.87 -15.17 -15.02
N LEU A 306 -2.24 -16.43 -14.77
CA LEU A 306 -1.93 -17.10 -13.51
C LEU A 306 -0.70 -18.02 -13.62
N ASP A 307 0.38 -17.65 -12.92
CA ASP A 307 1.37 -18.61 -12.39
C ASP A 307 0.82 -19.33 -11.11
N THR A 308 -0.48 -19.24 -10.90
CA THR A 308 -1.22 -19.76 -9.75
C THR A 308 -2.06 -20.94 -10.20
N SER A 309 -1.78 -22.10 -9.61
CA SER A 309 -2.53 -23.33 -9.77
C SER A 309 -3.89 -23.23 -9.07
N ALA A 310 -4.99 -23.41 -9.81
CA ALA A 310 -6.34 -23.46 -9.25
C ALA A 310 -6.87 -24.90 -9.26
N ILE A 311 -7.11 -25.48 -8.08
CA ILE A 311 -7.49 -26.89 -7.93
C ILE A 311 -8.83 -26.97 -7.20
N ILE A 312 -9.82 -27.62 -7.82
CA ILE A 312 -11.09 -27.94 -7.16
C ILE A 312 -11.01 -29.33 -6.53
N VAL A 313 -11.42 -29.42 -5.27
CA VAL A 313 -11.57 -30.64 -4.50
C VAL A 313 -13.05 -30.90 -4.26
N HIS A 314 -13.53 -32.07 -4.63
CA HIS A 314 -14.90 -32.50 -4.35
C HIS A 314 -14.97 -33.03 -2.92
N GLY A 315 -15.57 -32.23 -2.03
CA GLY A 315 -15.61 -32.43 -0.60
C GLY A 315 -14.86 -31.34 0.18
N GLU A 316 -15.04 -31.37 1.50
CA GLU A 316 -14.37 -30.47 2.42
C GLU A 316 -13.22 -31.19 3.13
N PRO A 317 -11.97 -30.70 3.01
CA PRO A 317 -10.86 -31.24 3.77
C PRO A 317 -11.05 -31.03 5.28
N ARG A 318 -11.14 -32.15 6.03
CA ARG A 318 -11.44 -32.14 7.48
C ARG A 318 -10.21 -32.09 8.38
N SER A 319 -9.02 -32.18 7.79
CA SER A 319 -7.75 -32.21 8.51
C SER A 319 -6.99 -30.90 8.32
N ASP A 320 -6.23 -30.50 9.33
CA ASP A 320 -5.28 -29.37 9.23
C ASP A 320 -4.14 -29.70 8.26
N HIS A 321 -3.84 -30.98 8.06
CA HIS A 321 -2.78 -31.46 7.16
C HIS A 321 -3.31 -32.59 6.27
N PHE A 322 -3.17 -32.46 4.95
CA PHE A 322 -3.62 -33.44 3.97
C PHE A 322 -2.84 -33.34 2.67
N THR A 323 -3.00 -34.34 1.80
CA THR A 323 -2.37 -34.38 0.47
C THR A 323 -3.45 -34.27 -0.61
N LEU A 324 -3.22 -33.43 -1.61
CA LEU A 324 -4.00 -33.39 -2.86
C LEU A 324 -3.23 -34.14 -3.95
N GLU A 325 -3.89 -35.08 -4.63
CA GLU A 325 -3.32 -35.80 -5.77
C GLU A 325 -4.12 -35.48 -7.03
N VAL A 326 -3.60 -34.55 -7.83
CA VAL A 326 -4.24 -34.09 -9.07
C VAL A 326 -3.71 -34.93 -10.22
N LYS A 327 -4.59 -35.72 -10.85
CA LYS A 327 -4.22 -36.56 -11.98
C LYS A 327 -4.42 -35.80 -13.29
N GLU A 328 -3.38 -35.76 -14.12
CA GLU A 328 -3.52 -35.37 -15.51
C GLU A 328 -3.76 -36.61 -16.39
N PRO A 329 -4.46 -36.49 -17.53
CA PRO A 329 -4.79 -37.63 -18.38
C PRO A 329 -3.56 -38.41 -18.89
N HIS A 330 -2.37 -37.79 -18.88
CA HIS A 330 -1.16 -38.31 -19.54
C HIS A 330 0.14 -38.20 -18.72
N GLU A 331 0.11 -37.72 -17.47
CA GLU A 331 1.31 -37.55 -16.63
C GLU A 331 1.18 -38.24 -15.27
N GLU A 332 2.32 -38.50 -14.62
CA GLU A 332 2.32 -38.87 -13.20
C GLU A 332 1.61 -37.77 -12.40
N GLY A 333 0.60 -38.16 -11.62
CA GLY A 333 -0.23 -37.20 -10.90
C GLY A 333 0.60 -36.29 -9.99
N MET A 334 0.26 -35.00 -9.98
CA MET A 334 0.93 -34.00 -9.15
C MET A 334 0.42 -34.11 -7.71
N ARG A 335 1.35 -34.12 -6.74
CA ARG A 335 1.03 -34.19 -5.31
C ARG A 335 1.38 -32.92 -4.57
N TYR A 336 0.41 -32.40 -3.81
CA TYR A 336 0.55 -31.21 -2.98
C TYR A 336 0.29 -31.56 -1.53
N SER A 337 1.26 -31.30 -0.65
CA SER A 337 1.04 -31.36 0.80
C SER A 337 0.48 -30.03 1.26
N ILE A 338 -0.73 -30.02 1.81
CA ILE A 338 -1.44 -28.82 2.26
C ILE A 338 -1.50 -28.80 3.79
N SER A 339 -1.20 -27.65 4.37
CA SER A 339 -1.43 -27.30 5.76
C SER A 339 -2.37 -26.09 5.80
N GLN A 340 -3.45 -26.16 6.56
CA GLN A 340 -4.45 -25.11 6.68
C GLN A 340 -4.80 -24.87 8.15
N ASP A 341 -5.15 -23.64 8.50
CA ASP A 341 -5.68 -23.33 9.82
C ASP A 341 -7.21 -23.52 9.80
N LEU A 342 -7.70 -24.56 10.49
CA LEU A 342 -9.13 -24.81 10.71
C LEU A 342 -9.68 -24.06 11.94
N GLY A 343 -8.85 -23.28 12.63
CA GLY A 343 -9.22 -22.45 13.76
C GLY A 343 -10.43 -21.60 13.42
N GLN A 344 -11.59 -22.00 13.93
CA GLN A 344 -12.88 -21.29 13.86
C GLN A 344 -13.78 -21.50 12.63
N VAL A 345 -13.68 -22.62 11.89
CA VAL A 345 -14.81 -22.98 11.00
C VAL A 345 -16.02 -23.30 11.88
N LYS A 346 -16.99 -22.38 11.96
CA LYS A 346 -18.22 -22.58 12.72
C LYS A 346 -18.91 -23.83 12.17
N LYS A 347 -19.25 -24.76 13.07
CA LYS A 347 -19.83 -26.09 12.82
C LYS A 347 -21.27 -26.05 12.25
N GLY A 348 -21.54 -25.22 11.25
CA GLY A 348 -22.87 -24.99 10.71
C GLY A 348 -22.92 -24.57 9.24
N ASP A 349 -21.80 -24.56 8.52
CA ASP A 349 -21.75 -24.28 7.08
C ASP A 349 -21.59 -25.59 6.27
N ASP A 350 -22.33 -26.64 6.67
CA ASP A 350 -22.28 -28.01 6.14
C ASP A 350 -22.75 -28.14 4.67
N ASP A 351 -23.04 -27.03 3.99
CA ASP A 351 -23.71 -27.04 2.68
C ASP A 351 -22.72 -26.94 1.50
N THR A 352 -21.42 -26.78 1.76
CA THR A 352 -20.44 -26.65 0.68
C THR A 352 -19.88 -28.01 0.27
N SER A 353 -20.34 -28.52 -0.89
CA SER A 353 -19.88 -29.81 -1.41
C SER A 353 -18.48 -29.77 -2.03
N LYS A 354 -17.87 -28.59 -2.21
CA LYS A 354 -16.62 -28.40 -2.97
C LYS A 354 -15.76 -27.29 -2.36
N SER A 355 -14.45 -27.48 -2.44
CA SER A 355 -13.42 -26.50 -2.05
C SER A 355 -12.55 -26.13 -3.25
N LEU A 356 -12.17 -24.86 -3.38
CA LEU A 356 -11.23 -24.38 -4.38
C LEU A 356 -9.94 -23.93 -3.69
N PHE A 357 -8.80 -24.44 -4.18
CA PHE A 357 -7.47 -24.07 -3.72
C PHE A 357 -6.78 -23.23 -4.79
N LEU A 358 -6.24 -22.08 -4.42
CA LEU A 358 -5.37 -21.25 -5.25
C LEU A 358 -3.95 -21.35 -4.68
N LEU A 359 -3.04 -21.98 -5.42
CA LEU A 359 -1.68 -22.32 -4.98
C LEU A 359 -0.66 -21.63 -5.90
N SER A 360 0.13 -20.69 -5.38
CA SER A 360 1.15 -19.99 -6.18
C SER A 360 2.56 -20.40 -5.75
N LYS A 361 3.39 -20.87 -6.70
CA LYS A 361 4.81 -21.21 -6.45
C LYS A 361 5.65 -19.97 -6.18
N LEU A 362 5.15 -18.80 -6.56
CA LEU A 362 5.88 -17.56 -6.42
C LEU A 362 5.79 -17.02 -4.97
N CYS A 363 4.82 -17.48 -4.17
CA CYS A 363 4.60 -17.00 -2.80
C CYS A 363 5.36 -17.82 -1.76
N ALA A 364 6.68 -17.92 -1.89
CA ALA A 364 7.51 -18.70 -0.97
C ALA A 364 7.58 -18.06 0.43
N THR A 365 7.41 -18.86 1.48
CA THR A 365 7.67 -18.48 2.89
C THR A 365 9.03 -18.97 3.39
N GLY A 366 9.65 -19.86 2.62
CA GLY A 366 10.91 -20.51 2.89
C GLY A 366 10.93 -21.82 2.11
N THR A 367 12.03 -22.21 1.50
CA THR A 367 12.06 -23.45 0.70
C THR A 367 11.86 -24.67 1.62
N PRO A 368 10.87 -25.57 1.39
CA PRO A 368 9.98 -25.70 0.22
C PRO A 368 8.49 -25.31 0.45
N LYS A 369 8.20 -24.44 1.42
CA LYS A 369 6.86 -23.93 1.78
C LYS A 369 6.45 -22.68 1.00
N TYR A 370 5.22 -22.73 0.51
CA TYR A 370 4.57 -21.68 -0.26
C TYR A 370 3.20 -21.32 0.33
N HIS A 371 2.73 -20.10 0.11
CA HIS A 371 1.37 -19.70 0.46
C HIS A 371 0.36 -20.02 -0.65
N GLY A 372 -0.87 -20.21 -0.23
CA GLY A 372 -2.05 -20.26 -1.07
C GLY A 372 -3.29 -19.82 -0.30
N ALA A 373 -4.45 -19.98 -0.92
CA ALA A 373 -5.74 -19.71 -0.29
C ALA A 373 -6.74 -20.83 -0.60
N CYS A 374 -7.62 -21.11 0.36
CA CYS A 374 -8.72 -22.04 0.26
C CYS A 374 -10.04 -21.27 0.28
N PHE A 375 -10.96 -21.65 -0.61
CA PHE A 375 -12.27 -21.06 -0.77
C PHE A 375 -13.33 -22.17 -0.75
N SER A 376 -14.49 -21.89 -0.17
CA SER A 376 -15.66 -22.74 -0.35
C SER A 376 -16.40 -22.36 -1.64
N VAL A 377 -16.98 -23.35 -2.32
CA VAL A 377 -17.76 -23.12 -3.55
C VAL A 377 -19.25 -23.13 -3.17
N ASN A 378 -19.92 -21.99 -3.29
CA ASN A 378 -21.30 -21.82 -2.81
C ASN A 378 -22.34 -22.20 -3.87
N THR A 379 -22.20 -21.72 -5.10
CA THR A 379 -23.24 -21.93 -6.13
C THR A 379 -22.65 -21.83 -7.53
N LEU A 380 -23.13 -22.68 -8.43
CA LEU A 380 -22.92 -22.58 -9.86
C LEU A 380 -24.17 -21.90 -10.46
N GLN A 381 -24.13 -20.58 -10.60
CA GLN A 381 -25.17 -19.85 -11.33
C GLN A 381 -24.71 -19.73 -12.78
N SER A 382 -25.61 -19.84 -13.75
CA SER A 382 -25.32 -19.91 -15.20
C SER A 382 -24.11 -19.07 -15.62
N GLU A 383 -22.98 -19.74 -15.88
CA GLU A 383 -21.67 -19.20 -16.28
C GLU A 383 -20.77 -18.53 -15.22
N ARG A 384 -21.15 -18.51 -13.94
CA ARG A 384 -20.37 -17.94 -12.84
C ARG A 384 -20.16 -18.94 -11.70
N LEU A 385 -18.91 -19.11 -11.30
CA LEU A 385 -18.54 -19.87 -10.11
C LEU A 385 -18.40 -18.92 -8.92
N ILE A 386 -19.31 -18.99 -7.95
CA ILE A 386 -19.26 -18.14 -6.76
C ILE A 386 -18.47 -18.85 -5.66
N ILE A 387 -17.35 -18.26 -5.26
CA ILE A 387 -16.46 -18.79 -4.23
C ILE A 387 -16.40 -17.84 -3.03
N ARG A 388 -16.25 -18.38 -1.82
CA ARG A 388 -16.09 -17.59 -0.59
C ARG A 388 -14.78 -17.95 0.09
N PHE A 389 -13.99 -16.95 0.46
CA PHE A 389 -12.72 -17.17 1.13
C PHE A 389 -12.94 -17.91 2.46
N LYS A 390 -12.18 -19.00 2.66
CA LYS A 390 -12.27 -19.83 3.85
C LYS A 390 -11.08 -19.63 4.77
N THR A 391 -9.87 -19.84 4.25
CA THR A 391 -8.63 -19.76 5.04
C THR A 391 -7.41 -19.62 4.12
N THR A 392 -6.31 -19.11 4.66
CA THR A 392 -4.99 -19.20 4.01
C THR A 392 -4.44 -20.62 4.15
N VAL A 393 -3.64 -21.07 3.18
CA VAL A 393 -2.97 -22.37 3.27
C VAL A 393 -1.48 -22.23 3.07
N LEU A 394 -0.72 -23.12 3.71
CA LEU A 394 0.68 -23.40 3.36
C LEU A 394 0.71 -24.68 2.55
N TRP A 395 1.56 -24.73 1.53
CA TRP A 395 1.67 -25.91 0.70
C TRP A 395 3.10 -26.16 0.23
N ASN A 396 3.40 -27.44 -0.01
CA ASN A 396 4.66 -27.88 -0.58
C ASN A 396 4.40 -28.83 -1.75
N TYR A 397 5.22 -28.73 -2.79
CA TYR A 397 5.29 -29.75 -3.81
C TYR A 397 5.94 -31.00 -3.23
N LEU A 398 5.26 -32.14 -3.32
CA LEU A 398 5.84 -33.44 -2.95
C LEU A 398 6.46 -34.08 -4.19
N ASP A 399 7.69 -34.59 -4.04
CA ASP A 399 8.19 -35.59 -4.98
C ASP A 399 7.21 -36.78 -4.99
N THR A 400 7.01 -37.42 -6.15
CA THR A 400 6.06 -38.53 -6.34
C THR A 400 6.34 -39.71 -5.39
N LYS A 401 7.56 -39.76 -4.84
CA LYS A 401 8.04 -40.77 -3.87
C LYS A 401 7.83 -40.41 -2.39
N ALA A 402 7.42 -39.20 -2.06
CA ALA A 402 7.24 -38.81 -0.66
C ALA A 402 5.94 -39.40 -0.09
N ASP A 403 6.00 -39.88 1.15
CA ASP A 403 4.81 -40.37 1.86
C ASP A 403 3.81 -39.22 2.10
N PRO A 404 2.51 -39.45 1.86
CA PRO A 404 1.49 -38.43 2.07
C PRO A 404 1.39 -38.07 3.55
N VAL A 405 1.22 -36.78 3.82
CA VAL A 405 0.93 -36.30 5.18
C VAL A 405 -0.58 -36.21 5.34
N GLY A 406 -1.14 -36.98 6.28
CA GLY A 406 -2.58 -36.99 6.56
C GLY A 406 -3.43 -37.72 5.50
N GLY A 407 -4.70 -37.34 5.40
CA GLY A 407 -5.62 -37.91 4.40
C GLY A 407 -5.24 -37.50 2.97
N THR A 408 -5.44 -38.37 2.00
CA THR A 408 -5.19 -38.06 0.57
C THR A 408 -6.51 -37.87 -0.17
N TYR A 409 -6.64 -36.74 -0.85
CA TYR A 409 -7.79 -36.39 -1.69
C TYR A 409 -7.40 -36.59 -3.15
N THR A 410 -8.00 -37.59 -3.79
CA THR A 410 -7.74 -37.95 -5.19
C THR A 410 -8.85 -37.47 -6.13
N ASN A 411 -10.02 -37.13 -5.59
CA ASN A 411 -11.12 -36.54 -6.36
C ASN A 411 -10.92 -35.02 -6.47
N CYS A 412 -9.83 -34.64 -7.11
CA CYS A 412 -9.49 -33.25 -7.37
C CYS A 412 -9.08 -33.05 -8.83
N GLN A 413 -9.36 -31.85 -9.35
CA GLN A 413 -9.12 -31.51 -10.74
C GLN A 413 -8.72 -30.05 -10.88
N TRP A 414 -7.92 -29.77 -11.89
CA TRP A 414 -7.62 -28.41 -12.35
C TRP A 414 -8.91 -27.65 -12.63
N LEU A 415 -8.98 -26.39 -12.20
CA LEU A 415 -10.12 -25.51 -12.43
C LEU A 415 -10.38 -25.36 -13.94
N GLU A 416 -9.33 -25.32 -14.76
CA GLU A 416 -9.41 -25.24 -16.22
C GLU A 416 -10.08 -26.48 -16.83
N ASN A 417 -9.90 -27.64 -16.20
CA ASN A 417 -10.51 -28.90 -16.62
C ASN A 417 -11.89 -29.14 -15.98
N TYR A 418 -12.29 -28.29 -15.04
CA TYR A 418 -13.55 -28.43 -14.33
C TYR A 418 -14.72 -28.10 -15.28
N GLU A 419 -15.58 -29.09 -15.55
CA GLU A 419 -16.81 -28.99 -16.36
C GLU A 419 -16.71 -28.13 -17.64
N GLY A 420 -15.94 -28.62 -18.61
CA GLY A 420 -16.07 -28.37 -20.06
C GLY A 420 -16.74 -27.07 -20.49
N GLU A 421 -16.04 -25.95 -20.35
CA GLU A 421 -16.39 -24.61 -20.85
C GLU A 421 -17.59 -23.90 -20.18
N LYS A 422 -18.15 -24.42 -19.07
CA LYS A 422 -19.44 -23.88 -18.58
C LYS A 422 -19.38 -22.59 -17.77
N PHE A 423 -18.26 -22.22 -17.17
CA PHE A 423 -18.17 -20.95 -16.43
C PHE A 423 -17.15 -20.01 -17.08
N LYS A 424 -17.59 -18.77 -17.31
CA LYS A 424 -16.79 -17.70 -17.91
C LYS A 424 -16.05 -16.89 -16.85
N GLU A 425 -16.55 -16.89 -15.62
CA GLU A 425 -16.03 -16.05 -14.54
C GLU A 425 -16.05 -16.79 -13.20
N VAL A 426 -15.00 -16.59 -12.39
CA VAL A 426 -14.96 -17.02 -11.00
C VAL A 426 -15.08 -15.78 -10.12
N LEU A 427 -16.19 -15.67 -9.39
CA LEU A 427 -16.54 -14.54 -8.55
C LEU A 427 -16.24 -14.85 -7.08
N VAL A 428 -15.33 -14.09 -6.47
CA VAL A 428 -15.08 -14.11 -5.04
C VAL A 428 -16.15 -13.27 -4.33
N ASP A 429 -17.01 -13.96 -3.58
CA ASP A 429 -18.00 -13.38 -2.68
C ASP A 429 -17.31 -12.76 -1.47
N MET A 430 -17.26 -11.44 -1.48
CA MET A 430 -16.75 -10.59 -0.41
C MET A 430 -17.77 -10.40 0.74
N GLY A 431 -18.96 -10.99 0.60
CA GLY A 431 -20.12 -10.78 1.43
C GLY A 431 -20.97 -9.61 0.94
N THR A 432 -22.29 -9.80 0.95
CA THR A 432 -23.30 -8.75 0.70
C THR A 432 -23.37 -7.80 1.89
N TYR A 433 -22.41 -6.89 2.01
CA TYR A 433 -22.85 -5.54 2.34
C TYR A 433 -23.20 -4.92 0.99
N ARG A 434 -24.49 -4.75 0.71
CA ARG A 434 -24.86 -3.64 -0.18
C ARG A 434 -24.34 -2.41 0.55
N PHE A 435 -23.27 -1.82 0.00
CA PHE A 435 -22.57 -0.71 0.64
C PHE A 435 -23.46 0.51 0.66
#